data_AF-A0A140L2X8-F1
#
_entry.id   AF-A0A140L2X8-F1
#
_cell.length_a   1.000
_cell.length_b   1.000
_cell.length_c   1.000
_cell.angle_alpha   90.00
_cell.angle_beta   90.00
_cell.angle_gamma   90.00
#
_symmetry.space_group_name_H-M   'P 1'
#
loop_
_entity.id
_entity.type
_entity.pdbx_description
1 polymer ?
#
loop_
_entity_poly.entity_id
_entity_poly.type
_entity_poly.pdbx_seq_one_letter_code
_entity_poly.pdbx_strand_id
1 'polypeptide(L)'
;MSKGLITSQRAAEVLAFLEEVGPSTEEALIIAFGPKTQKALKHLQRAGYAFPIQREGVEFWTAGDKAFDMKSQLSYSWFCARLLESGGRVIDGIAVFPRGQAFKIEVDGDRVFTGQYAFFFEDLIRKPLPECVKRT
;
A
#
# COMPACT_ATOMS: atom_id res chain seq x y z
N MET A 1 -25.80 4.83 7.40
CA MET A 1 -25.82 3.53 6.71
C MET A 1 -25.07 2.53 7.58
N SER A 2 -25.64 1.34 7.84
CA SER A 2 -24.92 0.28 8.58
C SER A 2 -23.90 -0.39 7.67
N LYS A 3 -22.64 -0.51 8.10
CA LYS A 3 -21.63 -1.25 7.35
C LYS A 3 -21.96 -2.75 7.33
N GLY A 4 -21.69 -3.43 6.22
CA GLY A 4 -21.90 -4.88 6.09
C GLY A 4 -20.89 -5.70 6.93
N LEU A 5 -21.02 -7.03 6.97
CA LEU A 5 -20.01 -7.88 7.61
C LEU A 5 -18.90 -8.29 6.61
N ILE A 6 -17.64 -8.25 7.04
CA ILE A 6 -16.50 -8.76 6.28
C ILE A 6 -16.28 -10.22 6.65
N THR A 7 -16.57 -11.15 5.73
CA THR A 7 -16.47 -12.60 5.97
C THR A 7 -15.29 -13.25 5.26
N SER A 8 -14.50 -12.48 4.51
CA SER A 8 -13.31 -12.96 3.79
C SER A 8 -12.05 -12.44 4.44
N GLN A 9 -11.14 -13.34 4.82
CA GLN A 9 -9.83 -12.99 5.37
C GLN A 9 -9.08 -12.03 4.44
N ARG A 10 -9.08 -12.29 3.13
CA ARG A 10 -8.44 -11.42 2.13
C ARG A 10 -9.02 -10.00 2.14
N ALA A 11 -10.34 -9.87 2.24
CA ALA A 11 -10.96 -8.55 2.28
C ALA A 11 -10.60 -7.80 3.58
N ALA A 12 -10.50 -8.51 4.71
CA ALA A 12 -10.01 -7.92 5.95
C ALA A 12 -8.55 -7.47 5.84
N GLU A 13 -7.67 -8.28 5.24
CA GLU A 13 -6.25 -7.94 5.00
C GLU A 13 -6.10 -6.71 4.09
N VAL A 14 -6.85 -6.66 2.99
CA VAL A 14 -6.84 -5.50 2.08
C VAL A 14 -7.35 -4.24 2.78
N LEU A 15 -8.43 -4.35 3.57
CA LEU A 15 -8.95 -3.22 4.33
C LEU A 15 -7.93 -2.71 5.35
N ALA A 16 -7.34 -3.61 6.14
CA ALA A 16 -6.33 -3.25 7.14
C ALA A 16 -5.13 -2.54 6.49
N PHE A 17 -4.70 -3.00 5.31
CA PHE A 17 -3.66 -2.31 4.55
C PHE A 17 -4.08 -0.91 4.12
N LEU A 18 -5.30 -0.72 3.62
CA LEU A 18 -5.79 0.61 3.24
C LEU A 18 -5.96 1.55 4.44
N GLU A 19 -6.27 1.01 5.62
CA GLU A 19 -6.38 1.79 6.86
C GLU A 19 -5.00 2.23 7.39
N GLU A 20 -3.99 1.36 7.28
CA GLU A 20 -2.61 1.60 7.71
C GLU A 20 -1.81 2.47 6.71
N VAL A 21 -1.85 2.10 5.42
CA VAL A 21 -1.04 2.70 4.36
C VAL A 21 -1.76 3.88 3.69
N GLY A 22 -3.09 3.90 3.74
CA GLY A 22 -3.90 4.89 3.04
C GLY A 22 -4.19 4.52 1.58
N PRO A 23 -4.62 5.50 0.77
CA PRO A 23 -5.04 5.29 -0.59
C PRO A 23 -3.97 4.58 -1.43
N SER A 24 -4.36 3.53 -2.16
CA SER A 24 -3.43 2.71 -2.95
C SER A 24 -4.04 2.35 -4.29
N THR A 25 -3.24 2.26 -5.36
CA THR A 25 -3.76 1.84 -6.66
C THR A 25 -4.10 0.35 -6.64
N GLU A 26 -4.98 -0.08 -7.55
CA GLU A 26 -5.34 -1.50 -7.65
C GLU A 26 -4.11 -2.37 -7.92
N GLU A 27 -3.18 -1.90 -8.76
CA GLU A 27 -1.95 -2.61 -9.11
C GLU A 27 -1.05 -2.84 -7.90
N ALA A 28 -0.87 -1.82 -7.04
CA ALA A 28 -0.09 -1.97 -5.80
C ALA A 28 -0.75 -3.02 -4.88
N LEU A 29 -2.08 -3.01 -4.77
CA LEU A 29 -2.81 -3.99 -3.96
C LEU A 29 -2.74 -5.41 -4.56
N ILE A 30 -2.67 -5.54 -5.88
CA ILE A 30 -2.45 -6.83 -6.56
C ILE A 30 -1.03 -7.33 -6.31
N ILE A 31 -0.01 -6.47 -6.26
CA ILE A 31 1.35 -6.87 -5.86
C ILE A 31 1.35 -7.39 -4.42
N ALA A 32 0.68 -6.66 -3.50
CA ALA A 32 0.65 -7.00 -2.09
C ALA A 32 -0.11 -8.31 -1.78
N PHE A 33 -1.21 -8.58 -2.50
CA PHE A 33 -2.17 -9.63 -2.14
C PHE A 33 -2.51 -10.61 -3.29
N GLY A 34 -1.97 -10.41 -4.49
CA GLY A 34 -2.21 -11.24 -5.66
C GLY A 34 -3.51 -10.93 -6.43
N PRO A 35 -3.80 -11.67 -7.51
CA PRO A 35 -4.85 -11.32 -8.48
C PRO A 35 -6.28 -11.40 -7.92
N LYS A 36 -6.50 -12.11 -6.82
CA LYS A 36 -7.84 -12.22 -6.19
C LYS A 36 -8.26 -10.94 -5.45
N THR A 37 -7.38 -9.94 -5.35
CA THR A 37 -7.64 -8.63 -4.73
C THR A 37 -8.84 -7.92 -5.35
N GLN A 38 -9.03 -7.98 -6.67
CA GLN A 38 -10.17 -7.34 -7.34
C GLN A 38 -11.53 -7.80 -6.77
N LYS A 39 -11.66 -9.09 -6.46
CA LYS A 39 -12.89 -9.63 -5.86
C LYS A 39 -13.05 -9.10 -4.42
N ALA A 40 -11.96 -9.01 -3.67
CA ALA A 40 -11.97 -8.46 -2.32
C ALA A 40 -12.39 -6.98 -2.32
N LEU A 41 -11.85 -6.15 -3.23
CA LEU A 41 -12.21 -4.75 -3.37
C LEU A 41 -13.69 -4.56 -3.71
N LYS A 42 -14.23 -5.34 -4.65
CA LYS A 42 -15.68 -5.33 -4.95
C LYS A 42 -16.54 -5.70 -3.73
N HIS A 43 -16.10 -6.65 -2.91
CA HIS A 43 -16.81 -6.98 -1.67
C HIS A 43 -16.76 -5.84 -0.65
N LEU A 44 -15.59 -5.23 -0.45
CA LEU A 44 -15.41 -4.09 0.46
C LEU A 44 -16.24 -2.88 0.02
N GLN A 45 -16.30 -2.59 -1.28
CA GLN A 45 -17.11 -1.54 -1.85
C GLN A 45 -18.60 -1.74 -1.57
N ARG A 46 -19.12 -2.94 -1.86
CA ARG A 46 -20.52 -3.28 -1.60
C ARG A 46 -20.88 -3.23 -0.12
N ALA A 47 -19.94 -3.57 0.74
CA ALA A 47 -20.11 -3.53 2.19
C ALA A 47 -19.89 -2.13 2.80
N GLY A 48 -19.44 -1.15 2.00
CA GLY A 48 -19.26 0.24 2.41
C GLY A 48 -17.96 0.53 3.16
N TYR A 49 -16.90 -0.26 2.93
CA TYR A 49 -15.62 -0.15 3.62
C TYR A 49 -14.50 0.50 2.81
N ALA A 50 -14.49 0.29 1.49
CA ALA A 50 -13.45 0.85 0.62
C ALA A 50 -14.04 1.26 -0.72
N PHE A 51 -13.58 2.38 -1.28
CA PHE A 51 -14.13 2.93 -2.51
C PHE A 51 -13.01 3.40 -3.44
N PRO A 52 -13.21 3.29 -4.77
CA PRO A 52 -12.32 3.93 -5.72
C PRO A 52 -12.56 5.44 -5.71
N ILE A 53 -11.49 6.22 -5.77
CA ILE A 53 -11.47 7.66 -5.96
C ILE A 53 -10.55 8.00 -7.12
N GLN A 54 -10.91 9.04 -7.87
CA GLN A 54 -10.07 9.55 -8.96
C GLN A 54 -9.34 10.80 -8.49
N ARG A 55 -8.03 10.83 -8.71
CA ARG A 55 -7.21 12.01 -8.42
C ARG A 55 -6.14 12.19 -9.49
N GLU A 56 -6.21 13.33 -10.18
CA GLU A 56 -5.27 13.70 -11.25
C GLU A 56 -5.09 12.60 -12.32
N GLY A 57 -6.18 11.87 -12.63
CA GLY A 57 -6.19 10.81 -13.64
C GLY A 57 -5.74 9.43 -13.14
N VAL A 58 -5.46 9.27 -11.85
CA VAL A 58 -5.11 7.98 -11.22
C VAL A 58 -6.24 7.52 -10.29
N GLU A 59 -6.63 6.25 -10.42
CA GLU A 59 -7.57 5.62 -9.51
C GLU A 59 -6.86 5.11 -8.25
N PHE A 60 -7.37 5.47 -7.08
CA PHE A 60 -6.96 4.91 -5.80
C PHE A 60 -8.13 4.24 -5.11
N TRP A 61 -7.88 3.11 -4.48
CA TRP A 61 -8.76 2.53 -3.48
C TRP A 61 -8.43 3.12 -2.11
N THR A 62 -9.45 3.56 -1.38
CA THR A 62 -9.29 4.14 -0.04
C THR A 62 -10.35 3.60 0.93
N ALA A 63 -9.97 3.46 2.20
CA ALA A 63 -10.88 3.13 3.31
C ALA A 63 -11.46 4.38 4.01
N GLY A 64 -11.05 5.58 3.60
CA GLY A 64 -11.50 6.85 4.19
C GLY A 64 -11.22 8.06 3.29
N ASP A 65 -11.44 9.25 3.82
CA ASP A 65 -11.38 10.53 3.13
C ASP A 65 -10.15 11.38 3.51
N LYS A 66 -9.11 10.75 4.06
CA LYS A 66 -7.87 11.45 4.45
C LYS A 66 -7.24 12.14 3.23
N ALA A 67 -6.94 13.42 3.37
CA ALA A 67 -6.15 14.15 2.40
C ALA A 67 -4.72 13.58 2.33
N PHE A 68 -4.14 13.59 1.12
CA PHE A 68 -2.78 13.09 0.87
C PHE A 68 -2.10 13.91 -0.23
N ASP A 69 -0.77 13.93 -0.25
CA ASP A 69 -0.01 14.33 -1.44
C ASP A 69 0.07 13.14 -2.40
N MET A 70 -0.32 13.33 -3.66
CA MET A 70 -0.46 12.21 -4.60
C MET A 70 0.88 11.53 -4.88
N LYS A 71 1.93 12.31 -5.14
CA LYS A 71 3.23 11.77 -5.54
C LYS A 71 3.83 10.94 -4.40
N SER A 72 3.82 11.49 -3.19
CA SER A 72 4.29 10.81 -1.99
C SER A 72 3.44 9.57 -1.68
N GLN A 73 2.12 9.66 -1.78
CA GLN A 73 1.23 8.52 -1.52
C GLN A 73 1.44 7.37 -2.51
N LEU A 74 1.68 7.66 -3.79
CA LEU A 74 2.01 6.64 -4.78
C LEU A 74 3.28 5.89 -4.38
N SER A 75 4.37 6.60 -4.14
CA SER A 75 5.65 6.01 -3.74
C SER A 75 5.52 5.20 -2.45
N TYR A 76 4.82 5.76 -1.46
CA TYR A 76 4.58 5.11 -0.18
C TYR A 76 3.79 3.81 -0.33
N SER A 77 2.64 3.86 -1.01
CA SER A 77 1.77 2.70 -1.22
C SER A 77 2.46 1.56 -1.96
N TRP A 78 3.24 1.88 -3.00
CA TRP A 78 4.01 0.91 -3.77
C TRP A 78 5.16 0.32 -2.97
N PHE A 79 5.87 1.12 -2.16
CA PHE A 79 6.86 0.61 -1.24
C PHE A 79 6.25 -0.37 -0.23
N CYS A 80 5.12 0.00 0.39
CA CYS A 80 4.43 -0.84 1.35
C CYS A 80 3.94 -2.15 0.72
N ALA A 81 3.44 -2.10 -0.52
CA ALA A 81 3.03 -3.27 -1.28
C ALA A 81 4.20 -4.22 -1.55
N ARG A 82 5.35 -3.69 -1.99
CA ARG A 82 6.57 -4.48 -2.22
C ARG A 82 7.16 -5.03 -0.91
N LEU A 83 7.06 -4.28 0.18
CA LEU A 83 7.43 -4.76 1.50
C LEU A 83 6.58 -5.95 1.91
N LEU A 84 5.26 -5.87 1.77
CA LEU A 84 4.37 -6.98 2.08
C LEU A 84 4.61 -8.19 1.17
N GLU A 85 4.78 -7.98 -0.14
CA GLU A 85 5.14 -9.02 -1.11
C GLU A 85 6.41 -9.78 -0.68
N SER A 86 7.40 -9.07 -0.13
CA SER A 86 8.65 -9.67 0.35
C SER A 86 8.51 -10.40 1.70
N GLY A 87 7.34 -10.37 2.33
CA GLY A 87 7.07 -10.93 3.67
C GLY A 87 7.33 -9.96 4.83
N GLY A 88 7.55 -8.67 4.54
CA GLY A 88 7.60 -7.60 5.53
C GLY A 88 6.22 -7.06 5.88
N ARG A 89 6.17 -6.01 6.69
CA ARG A 89 4.93 -5.31 7.06
C ARG A 89 5.19 -3.87 7.48
N VAL A 90 4.14 -3.05 7.47
CA VAL A 90 4.17 -1.69 8.02
C VAL A 90 3.35 -1.66 9.30
N ILE A 91 3.86 -0.95 10.31
CA ILE A 91 3.17 -0.71 11.58
C ILE A 91 3.46 0.72 12.00
N ASP A 92 2.44 1.57 12.08
CA ASP A 92 2.54 2.97 12.50
C ASP A 92 3.63 3.75 11.74
N GLY A 93 3.71 3.54 10.42
CA GLY A 93 4.73 4.17 9.56
C GLY A 93 6.16 3.61 9.72
N ILE A 94 6.32 2.45 10.37
CA ILE A 94 7.59 1.73 10.50
C ILE A 94 7.60 0.54 9.54
N ALA A 95 8.60 0.47 8.67
CA ALA A 95 8.86 -0.68 7.81
C ALA A 95 9.55 -1.77 8.63
N VAL A 96 8.89 -2.91 8.81
CA VAL A 96 9.45 -4.12 9.41
C VAL A 96 9.77 -5.11 8.29
N PHE A 97 11.06 -5.32 8.06
CA PHE A 97 11.58 -6.23 7.02
C PHE A 97 11.46 -7.69 7.47
N PRO A 98 11.49 -8.67 6.53
CA PRO A 98 11.30 -10.09 6.84
C PRO A 98 12.28 -10.66 7.88
N ARG A 99 13.48 -10.08 7.97
CA ARG A 99 14.52 -10.48 8.94
C ARG A 99 14.44 -9.71 10.26
N GLY A 100 13.39 -8.93 10.48
CA GLY A 100 13.09 -8.23 11.72
C GLY A 100 13.71 -6.83 11.85
N GLN A 101 14.51 -6.36 10.89
CA GLN A 101 14.97 -4.96 10.91
C GLN A 101 13.76 -4.04 10.77
N ALA A 102 13.75 -2.98 11.59
CA ALA A 102 12.68 -2.01 11.62
C ALA A 102 13.24 -0.60 11.43
N PHE A 103 12.68 0.16 10.49
CA PHE A 103 13.09 1.53 10.21
C PHE A 103 11.86 2.40 9.98
N LYS A 104 11.90 3.65 10.44
CA LYS A 104 10.89 4.64 10.10
C LYS A 104 10.87 4.86 8.59
N ILE A 105 9.67 4.99 8.03
CA ILE A 105 9.47 5.33 6.62
C ILE A 105 9.37 6.84 6.48
N GLU A 106 10.16 7.40 5.57
CA GLU A 106 10.10 8.80 5.19
C GLU A 106 9.90 8.89 3.68
N VAL A 107 9.11 9.86 3.22
CA VAL A 107 8.71 9.96 1.82
C VAL A 107 8.93 11.38 1.34
N ASP A 108 9.57 11.51 0.18
CA ASP A 108 9.80 12.77 -0.51
C ASP A 108 9.48 12.59 -1.99
N GLY A 109 8.23 12.90 -2.37
CA GLY A 109 7.76 12.78 -3.74
C GLY A 109 7.87 11.36 -4.29
N ASP A 110 8.82 11.13 -5.20
CA ASP A 110 9.03 9.82 -5.86
C ASP A 110 9.96 8.87 -5.11
N ARG A 111 10.39 9.25 -3.90
CA ARG A 111 11.37 8.50 -3.11
C ARG A 111 10.81 8.12 -1.76
N VAL A 112 11.15 6.90 -1.35
CA VAL A 112 10.91 6.38 0.00
C VAL A 112 12.25 6.07 0.64
N PHE A 113 12.42 6.47 1.89
CA PHE A 113 13.62 6.25 2.68
C PHE A 113 13.31 5.40 3.91
N THR A 114 14.20 4.47 4.22
CA THR A 114 14.17 3.68 5.45
C THR A 114 15.60 3.49 5.97
N GLY A 115 15.98 4.18 7.04
CA GLY A 115 17.36 4.16 7.53
C GLY A 115 18.34 4.73 6.49
N GLN A 116 19.31 3.92 6.05
CA GLN A 116 20.30 4.28 5.02
C GLN A 116 19.92 3.86 3.59
N TYR A 117 18.66 3.48 3.38
CA TYR A 117 18.17 2.96 2.11
C TYR A 117 17.16 3.90 1.47
N ALA A 118 17.25 4.05 0.16
CA ALA A 118 16.29 4.74 -0.69
C ALA A 118 15.68 3.79 -1.70
N PHE A 119 14.41 4.03 -2.01
CA PHE A 119 13.60 3.31 -2.99
C PHE A 119 12.94 4.33 -3.91
N PHE A 120 13.03 4.11 -5.22
CA PHE A 120 12.47 5.00 -6.22
C PHE A 120 11.18 4.43 -6.77
N PHE A 121 10.15 5.27 -6.94
CA PHE A 121 8.86 4.87 -7.45
C PHE A 121 8.93 4.05 -8.75
N GLU A 122 9.76 4.49 -9.71
CA GLU A 122 9.93 3.79 -11.00
C GLU A 122 10.49 2.36 -10.84
N ASP A 123 11.34 2.13 -9.84
CA ASP A 123 11.85 0.79 -9.55
C ASP A 123 10.78 -0.06 -8.84
N LEU A 124 10.04 0.53 -7.90
CA LEU A 124 8.98 -0.16 -7.13
C LEU A 124 7.86 -0.71 -8.02
N ILE A 125 7.51 0.01 -9.09
CA ILE A 125 6.49 -0.46 -10.05
C ILE A 125 6.98 -1.64 -10.90
N ARG A 126 8.29 -1.81 -11.10
CA ARG A 126 8.85 -2.77 -12.06
C ARG A 126 9.54 -3.98 -11.43
N LYS A 127 10.08 -3.83 -10.22
CA LYS A 127 11.04 -4.77 -9.63
C LYS A 127 10.61 -5.21 -8.22
N PRO A 128 11.00 -6.41 -7.78
CA PRO A 128 10.81 -6.82 -6.40
C PRO A 128 11.69 -5.99 -5.45
N LEU A 129 11.27 -5.85 -4.19
CA LEU A 129 11.90 -4.95 -3.21
C LEU A 129 13.44 -5.08 -3.11
N PRO A 130 14.06 -6.28 -3.08
CA PRO A 130 15.51 -6.42 -2.95
C PRO A 130 16.31 -5.78 -4.09
N GLU A 131 15.72 -5.65 -5.28
CA GLU A 131 16.35 -5.04 -6.45
C GLU A 131 16.18 -3.51 -6.50
N CYS A 132 15.25 -2.97 -5.70
CA CYS A 132 14.98 -1.53 -5.61
C CYS A 132 15.92 -0.80 -4.64
N VAL A 133 16.65 -1.52 -3.78
CA VAL A 133 17.44 -0.93 -2.69
C VAL A 133 18.62 -0.11 -3.23
N LYS A 134 18.66 1.18 -2.91
CA LYS A 134 19.83 2.05 -3.11
C LYS A 134 20.35 2.52 -1.75
N ARG A 135 21.66 2.59 -1.59
CA ARG A 135 22.27 3.15 -0.37
C ARG A 135 22.37 4.67 -0.53
N THR A 136 21.90 5.41 0.46
CA THR A 136 21.99 6.88 0.54
C THR A 136 23.33 7.33 1.08
#